data_AF-A0A654KHH8-F1
#
_entry.id   AF-A0A654KHH8-F1
#
_cell.length_a   1.000
_cell.length_b   1.000
_cell.length_c   1.000
_cell.angle_alpha   90.00
_cell.angle_beta   90.00
_cell.angle_gamma   90.00
#
_symmetry.space_group_name_H-M   'P 1'
#
loop_
_entity.id
_entity.type
_entity.pdbx_description
1 polymer ?
#
loop_
_entity_poly.entity_id
_entity_poly.type
_entity_poly.pdbx_seq_one_letter_code
_entity_poly.pdbx_strand_id
1 'polypeptide(L)' 'MHETYTAEGVMAGMRSVDWVEVAPKSTVNFKSGGYHVMLSKHEVNVGDEVEFSLKLSNHETKSFSCKANDIKSVAY' A
#
# COMPACT_ATOMS: atom_id res chain seq x y z
N MET A 1 0.80 -5.88 -6.07
CA MET A 1 0.09 -5.09 -5.02
C MET A 1 -1.04 -5.96 -4.49
N HIS A 2 -1.54 -5.73 -3.27
CA HIS A 2 -2.69 -6.49 -2.74
C HIS A 2 -3.85 -5.56 -2.40
N GLU A 3 -5.05 -5.98 -2.77
CA GLU A 3 -6.30 -5.34 -2.39
C GLU A 3 -7.03 -6.24 -1.41
N THR A 4 -7.41 -5.70 -0.27
CA THR A 4 -8.41 -6.31 0.61
C THR A 4 -9.80 -5.94 0.09
N TYR A 5 -10.62 -6.95 -0.23
CA TYR A 5 -12.00 -6.73 -0.64
C TYR A 5 -12.97 -7.29 0.40
N THR A 6 -14.08 -6.59 0.58
CA THR A 6 -15.22 -7.00 1.40
C THR A 6 -16.32 -7.53 0.49
N ALA A 7 -16.86 -8.70 0.84
CA ALA A 7 -18.08 -9.24 0.23
C ALA A 7 -19.12 -9.34 1.35
N GLU A 8 -20.31 -8.79 1.10
CA GLU A 8 -21.46 -8.89 2.03
C GLU A 8 -21.16 -8.41 3.47
N GLY A 9 -20.35 -7.35 3.61
CA GLY A 9 -20.04 -6.75 4.92
C GLY A 9 -19.01 -7.49 5.77
N VAL A 10 -18.45 -8.60 5.26
CA VAL A 10 -17.36 -9.35 5.90
C VAL A 10 -16.08 -9.17 5.08
N MET A 11 -14.93 -9.06 5.74
CA MET A 11 -13.63 -9.10 5.05
C MET A 11 -13.51 -10.44 4.33
N ALA A 12 -13.60 -10.43 2.99
CA ALA A 12 -13.72 -11.63 2.18
C ALA A 12 -12.35 -12.20 1.78
N GLY A 13 -11.32 -11.36 1.67
CA GLY A 13 -9.96 -11.81 1.45
C GLY A 13 -9.01 -10.73 0.92
N MET A 14 -7.80 -11.16 0.57
CA MET A 14 -6.80 -10.34 -0.11
C MET A 14 -6.54 -10.93 -1.49
N ARG A 15 -6.54 -10.11 -2.54
CA ARG A 15 -6.16 -10.53 -3.89
C ARG A 15 -4.97 -9.71 -4.40
N SER A 16 -4.07 -10.38 -5.09
CA SER A 16 -3.00 -9.69 -5.83
C SER A 16 -3.60 -8.94 -7.00
N VAL A 17 -3.26 -7.66 -7.13
CA VAL A 17 -3.59 -6.80 -8.25
C VAL A 17 -2.30 -6.26 -8.87
N ASP A 18 -2.28 -6.17 -10.19
CA ASP A 18 -1.11 -5.70 -10.95
C ASP A 18 -1.04 -4.17 -10.98
N TRP A 19 -2.19 -3.50 -10.88
CA TRP A 19 -2.30 -2.05 -10.95
C TRP A 19 -3.52 -1.55 -10.17
N VAL A 20 -3.51 -0.26 -9.83
CA VAL A 20 -4.67 0.45 -9.26
C VAL A 20 -4.92 1.69 -10.09
N GLU A 21 -6.18 1.89 -10.44
CA GLU A 21 -6.63 3.08 -11.16
C GLU A 21 -6.83 4.24 -10.17
N VAL A 22 -6.31 5.41 -10.53
CA VAL A 22 -6.55 6.66 -9.80
C VAL A 22 -7.34 7.58 -10.73
N ALA A 23 -8.64 7.67 -10.51
CA ALA A 23 -9.50 8.55 -11.31
C ALA A 23 -9.13 10.04 -11.11
N PRO A 24 -9.41 10.93 -12.08
CA PRO A 24 -9.14 12.36 -11.94
C PRO A 24 -9.79 12.94 -10.67
N LYS A 25 -9.03 13.76 -9.93
CA LYS A 25 -9.46 14.38 -8.66
C LYS A 25 -9.85 13.38 -7.55
N SER A 26 -9.47 12.11 -7.69
CA SER A 26 -9.70 11.09 -6.68
C SER A 26 -8.44 10.81 -5.89
N THR A 27 -8.61 10.34 -4.67
CA THR A 27 -7.51 9.95 -3.78
C THR A 27 -7.62 8.47 -3.49
N VAL A 28 -6.58 7.70 -3.81
CA VAL A 28 -6.45 6.30 -3.40
C VAL A 28 -5.63 6.26 -2.11
N ASN A 29 -6.15 5.55 -1.11
CA ASN A 29 -5.49 5.44 0.19
C ASN A 29 -4.95 4.02 0.40
N PHE A 30 -3.66 3.90 0.69
CA PHE A 30 -3.00 2.64 0.99
C PHE A 30 -3.03 2.42 2.50
N LYS A 31 -3.92 1.53 2.95
CA LYS A 31 -4.11 1.20 4.37
C LYS A 31 -4.39 -0.28 4.57
N SER A 32 -4.08 -0.79 5.76
CA SER A 32 -4.51 -2.12 6.19
C SER A 32 -6.03 -2.25 6.06
N GLY A 33 -6.50 -3.30 5.38
CA GLY A 33 -7.92 -3.47 5.04
C GLY A 33 -8.38 -2.79 3.74
N GLY A 34 -7.46 -2.20 2.97
CA GLY A 34 -7.67 -1.72 1.60
C GLY A 34 -6.50 -2.12 0.70
N TYR A 35 -5.90 -1.16 0.00
CA TYR A 35 -4.70 -1.42 -0.79
C TYR A 35 -3.43 -1.42 0.05
N HIS A 36 -2.59 -2.43 -0.11
CA HIS A 36 -1.26 -2.50 0.51
C HIS A 36 -0.25 -3.19 -0.40
N VAL A 37 1.02 -2.87 -0.22
CA VAL A 37 2.12 -3.49 -0.97
C VAL A 37 2.89 -4.40 -0.01
N MET A 38 3.11 -5.64 -0.43
CA MET A 38 3.94 -6.58 0.30
C MET A 38 5.39 -6.36 -0.14
N LEU A 39 6.25 -5.95 0.80
CA LEU A 39 7.69 -5.88 0.57
C LEU A 39 8.29 -7.26 0.81
N SER A 40 9.01 -7.80 -0.17
CA SER A 40 9.65 -9.11 -0.03
C SER A 40 11.04 -8.98 0.61
N LYS A 41 11.21 -9.61 1.77
CA LYS A 41 12.50 -9.99 2.39
C LYS A 41 13.49 -8.87 2.74
N HIS A 42 12.99 -7.76 3.29
CA HIS A 42 13.80 -6.89 4.12
C HIS A 42 13.30 -6.98 5.57
N GLU A 43 14.20 -7.27 6.50
CA GLU A 43 13.93 -7.05 7.92
C GLU A 43 13.82 -5.53 8.12
N VAL A 44 12.59 -5.05 8.22
CA VAL A 44 12.31 -3.64 8.46
C VAL A 44 12.18 -3.45 9.97
N ASN A 45 13.07 -2.65 10.57
CA ASN A 45 13.00 -2.29 11.97
C ASN A 45 12.18 -1.01 12.15
N VAL A 46 11.58 -0.85 13.33
CA VAL A 46 10.88 0.39 13.68
C VAL A 46 11.88 1.55 13.68
N GLY A 47 11.58 2.61 12.94
CA GLY A 47 12.43 3.78 12.76
C GLY A 47 13.29 3.76 11.49
N ASP A 48 13.34 2.64 10.76
CA ASP A 48 14.04 2.58 9.48
C ASP A 48 13.38 3.50 8.46
N GLU A 49 14.19 4.15 7.64
CA GLU A 49 13.71 4.92 6.50
C GLU A 49 13.70 4.00 5.27
N VAL A 50 12.50 3.74 4.76
CA VAL A 50 12.25 2.89 3.60
C VAL A 50 12.00 3.78 2.40
N GLU A 51 12.93 3.75 1.45
CA GLU A 51 12.74 4.36 0.14
C GLU A 51 12.06 3.38 -0.82
N PHE A 52 11.05 3.86 -1.53
CA PHE A 52 10.36 3.09 -2.56
C PHE A 52 10.01 3.98 -3.75
N SER A 53 9.98 3.38 -4.94
CA SER A 53 9.64 4.09 -6.17
C SER A 53 8.37 3.50 -6.78
N LEU A 54 7.41 4.36 -7.08
CA LEU A 54 6.18 4.01 -7.80
C LEU A 54 6.38 4.30 -9.28
N LYS A 55 6.21 3.27 -10.11
CA LYS A 55 6.14 3.40 -11.56
C LYS A 55 4.69 3.58 -11.97
N LEU A 56 4.39 4.72 -12.58
CA LEU A 56 3.07 5.06 -13.08
C LEU A 56 2.91 4.59 -14.53
N SER A 57 1.68 4.36 -14.97
CA SER A 57 1.36 3.89 -16.33
C SER A 57 1.74 4.91 -17.41
N ASN A 58 1.89 6.19 -17.05
CA ASN A 58 2.38 7.26 -17.93
C ASN A 58 3.91 7.27 -18.10
N HIS A 59 4.60 6.19 -17.71
CA HIS A 59 6.06 6.05 -17.72
C HIS A 59 6.83 6.97 -16.76
N GLU A 60 6.14 7.75 -15.92
CA GLU A 60 6.79 8.49 -14.85
C GLU A 60 7.12 7.56 -13.68
N THR A 61 8.26 7.84 -13.04
CA THR A 61 8.64 7.21 -11.77
C THR A 61 8.67 8.29 -10.70
N LYS A 62 8.02 8.02 -9.57
CA LYS A 62 8.06 8.89 -8.39
C LYS A 62 8.67 8.12 -7.23
N SER A 63 9.71 8.68 -6.64
CA SER A 63 10.37 8.14 -5.45
C SER A 63 9.78 8.76 -4.20
N PHE A 64 9.58 7.94 -3.18
CA PHE A 64 9.05 8.32 -1.88
C PHE A 64 9.91 7.68 -0.79
N SER A 65 10.11 8.39 0.32
CA SER A 65 10.65 7.81 1.54
C SER A 65 9.57 7.81 2.62
N CYS A 66 9.51 6.74 3.41
CA CYS A 66 8.66 6.68 4.59
C CYS A 66 9.41 6.06 5.76
N LYS A 67 9.04 6.46 6.97
CA LYS A 67 9.55 5.81 8.18
C LYS A 67 8.72 4.59 8.50
N ALA A 68 9.39 3.49 8.78
CA ALA A 68 8.78 2.28 9.28
C ALA A 68 8.27 2.51 10.71
N ASN A 69 6.97 2.46 10.88
CA ASN A 69 6.31 2.53 12.19
C ASN A 69 5.83 1.14 12.61
N ASP A 70 5.71 0.92 13.92
CA ASP A 70 5.12 -0.31 14.46
C ASP A 70 3.66 -0.43 14.01
N ILE A 71 3.26 -1.64 13.59
CA ILE A 71 1.89 -1.99 13.17
C ILE A 71 0.85 -1.66 14.24
N LYS A 72 1.23 -1.59 15.53
CA LYS A 72 0.32 -1.19 16.63
C LYS A 72 0.03 0.32 16.70
N SER A 73 0.75 1.17 15.96
CA SER A 73 0.64 2.64 16.12
C SER A 73 -0.34 3.32 15.14
N VAL A 74 -0.99 2.58 14.23
CA VAL A 74 -2.05 3.14 13.40
C VAL A 74 -3.35 3.12 14.21
N ALA A 75 -3.50 4.09 15.10
CA ALA A 75 -4.74 4.36 15.80
C ALA A 75 -5.84 4.72 14.78
N TYR A 76 -6.97 4.04 14.91
CA TYR A 76 -8.21 4.27 14.17
C TYR A 76 -8.76 5.68 14.39
#